data_AF-A0A814T2S2-F1
#
_entry.id   AF-A0A814T2S2-F1
#
_cell.length_a   1.000
_cell.length_b   1.000
_cell.length_c   1.000
_cell.angle_alpha   90.00
_cell.angle_beta   90.00
_cell.angle_gamma   90.00
#
_symmetry.space_group_name_H-M   'P 1'
#
loop_
_entity.id
_entity.type
_entity.pdbx_description
1 polymer ?
#
loop_
_entity_poly.entity_id
_entity_poly.type
_entity_poly.pdbx_seq_one_letter_code
_entity_poly.pdbx_strand_id
1 'polypeptide(L)' 'MGKDRTPAYSPDLNPIEDLRSDMKDFVRKKLCKTNEEINKAIQEYHSNLTPEKCQKFISKLKKVIPVVIERLGEWSDM' A
#
# COMPACT_ATOMS: atom_id res chain seq x y z
N MET A 1 20.71 11.09 17.22
CA MET A 1 20.41 10.91 15.78
C MET A 1 19.10 10.17 15.65
N GLY A 2 17.98 10.86 15.41
CA GLY A 2 16.71 10.22 15.11
C GLY A 2 16.70 9.79 13.65
N LYS A 3 17.27 8.61 13.37
CA LYS A 3 17.30 8.01 12.04
C LYS A 3 15.90 7.46 11.74
N ASP A 4 15.38 7.69 10.54
CA ASP A 4 14.11 7.12 10.08
C ASP A 4 14.04 5.63 10.45
N ARG A 5 12.98 5.22 11.17
CA ARG A 5 12.87 3.88 11.78
C ARG A 5 12.52 2.77 10.79
N THR A 6 12.44 3.08 9.50
CA THR A 6 12.10 2.12 8.45
C THR A 6 13.39 1.65 7.76
N PRO A 7 13.64 0.33 7.66
CA PRO A 7 14.81 -0.18 6.97
C PRO A 7 14.79 0.20 5.48
N ALA A 8 15.98 0.33 4.89
CA ALA A 8 16.11 0.58 3.45
C ALA A 8 15.60 -0.62 2.65
N TYR A 9 15.05 -0.36 1.46
CA TYR A 9 14.53 -1.40 0.55
C TYR A 9 13.43 -2.30 1.16
N SER A 10 12.62 -1.76 2.09
CA SER A 10 11.52 -2.51 2.73
C SER A 10 10.12 -1.99 2.32
N PRO A 11 9.72 -2.13 1.05
CA PRO A 11 8.37 -1.76 0.62
C PRO A 11 7.28 -2.63 1.27
N ASP A 12 7.60 -3.88 1.61
CA ASP A 12 6.74 -4.81 2.34
C ASP A 12 6.41 -4.36 3.78
N LEU A 13 7.25 -3.50 4.36
CA LEU A 13 7.02 -2.88 5.67
C LEU A 13 6.30 -1.52 5.59
N ASN A 14 5.89 -1.07 4.40
CA ASN A 14 5.25 0.22 4.20
C ASN A 14 3.80 0.08 3.68
N PRO A 15 2.76 0.28 4.53
CA PRO A 15 1.36 0.12 4.15
C PRO A 15 0.88 1.02 3.00
N ILE A 16 1.62 2.10 2.67
CA ILE A 16 1.27 2.93 1.51
C ILE A 16 1.41 2.17 0.20
N GLU A 17 2.27 1.14 0.15
CA GLU A 17 2.43 0.33 -1.06
C GLU A 17 1.21 -0.55 -1.30
N ASP A 18 0.57 -1.08 -0.24
CA ASP A 18 -0.71 -1.78 -0.36
C ASP A 18 -1.81 -0.83 -0.85
N LEU A 19 -1.90 0.38 -0.30
CA LEU A 19 -2.85 1.40 -0.75
C LEU A 19 -2.64 1.77 -2.22
N ARG A 20 -1.38 1.96 -2.64
CA ARG A 20 -1.04 2.24 -4.04
C ARG A 20 -1.40 1.07 -4.95
N SER A 21 -1.20 -0.17 -4.51
CA SER A 21 -1.61 -1.36 -5.25
C SER A 21 -3.12 -1.38 -5.46
N ASP A 22 -3.90 -1.22 -4.39
CA ASP A 22 -5.36 -1.20 -4.43
C ASP A 22 -5.91 -0.05 -5.29
N MET A 23 -5.30 1.15 -5.19
CA MET A 23 -5.62 2.29 -6.05
C MET A 23 -5.35 2.00 -7.53
N LYS A 24 -4.18 1.42 -7.86
CA LYS A 24 -3.85 1.04 -9.25
C LYS A 24 -4.88 0.05 -9.79
N ASP A 25 -5.29 -0.93 -8.99
CA ASP A 25 -6.28 -1.92 -9.40
C ASP A 25 -7.67 -1.31 -9.59
N PHE A 26 -8.06 -0.35 -8.75
CA PHE A 26 -9.27 0.44 -8.94
C PHE A 26 -9.24 1.21 -10.27
N VAL A 27 -8.16 1.96 -10.54
CA VAL A 27 -8.02 2.76 -11.75
C VAL A 27 -7.96 1.87 -13.00
N ARG A 28 -7.26 0.74 -12.95
CA ARG A 28 -7.19 -0.23 -14.07
C ARG A 28 -8.57 -0.74 -14.48
N LYS A 29 -9.46 -1.02 -13.51
CA LYS A 29 -10.83 -1.48 -13.77
C LYS A 29 -11.71 -0.42 -14.45
N LYS A 30 -11.35 0.87 -14.37
CA LYS A 30 -12.08 1.97 -15.01
C LYS A 30 -11.77 2.10 -16.51
N LEU A 31 -10.74 1.41 -17.01
CA LEU A 31 -10.37 1.38 -18.43
C LEU A 31 -10.19 2.78 -19.08
N CYS A 32 -9.71 3.75 -18.30
CA CYS A 32 -9.47 5.13 -18.72
C CYS A 32 -8.61 5.20 -19.99
N LYS A 33 -8.93 6.16 -20.87
CA LYS A 33 -8.26 6.43 -22.14
C LYS A 33 -7.52 7.75 -22.14
N THR A 34 -7.82 8.66 -21.20
CA THR A 34 -7.14 9.95 -21.07
C THR A 34 -6.59 10.19 -19.67
N ASN A 35 -5.67 11.15 -19.55
CA ASN A 35 -5.10 11.56 -18.27
C ASN A 35 -6.15 12.19 -17.34
N GLU A 36 -7.13 12.92 -17.91
CA GLU A 36 -8.23 13.50 -17.14
C GLU A 36 -9.11 12.42 -16.50
N GLU A 37 -9.38 11.34 -17.23
CA GLU A 37 -10.14 10.20 -16.72
C GLU A 37 -9.36 9.47 -15.61
N ILE A 38 -8.05 9.30 -15.77
CA ILE A 38 -7.18 8.73 -14.73
C ILE A 38 -7.22 9.61 -13.46
N ASN A 39 -7.08 10.92 -13.61
CA ASN A 39 -7.10 11.85 -12.47
C ASN A 39 -8.45 11.82 -11.75
N LYS A 40 -9.56 11.77 -12.49
CA LYS A 40 -10.91 11.62 -11.90
C LYS A 40 -11.05 10.29 -11.16
N ALA A 41 -10.56 9.18 -11.71
CA ALA A 41 -10.60 7.88 -11.06
C ALA A 41 -9.76 7.86 -9.76
N ILE A 42 -8.60 8.51 -9.74
CA ILE A 42 -7.78 8.67 -8.53
C ILE A 42 -8.55 9.49 -7.47
N GLN A 43 -9.16 10.61 -7.85
CA GLN A 43 -9.97 11.42 -6.92
C GLN A 43 -11.20 10.66 -6.39
N GLU A 44 -11.85 9.86 -7.24
CA GLU A 44 -12.95 8.97 -6.85
C GLU A 44 -12.46 7.91 -5.84
N TYR A 45 -11.30 7.32 -6.06
CA TYR A 45 -10.70 6.37 -5.12
C TYR A 45 -10.46 7.03 -3.75
N HIS A 46 -9.84 8.21 -3.73
CA HIS A 46 -9.58 8.93 -2.48
C HIS A 46 -10.85 9.33 -1.74
N SER A 47 -11.90 9.76 -2.46
CA SER A 47 -13.20 10.11 -1.86
C SER A 47 -13.90 8.90 -1.21
N ASN A 48 -13.61 7.68 -1.69
CA ASN A 48 -14.16 6.44 -1.16
C ASN A 48 -13.23 5.73 -0.16
N LEU A 49 -12.07 6.31 0.15
CA LEU A 49 -11.12 5.71 1.09
C LEU A 49 -11.60 5.96 2.52
N THR A 50 -11.84 4.87 3.27
CA THR A 50 -12.33 4.96 4.65
C THR A 50 -11.24 4.62 5.66
N PRO A 51 -11.36 5.08 6.93
CA PRO A 51 -10.48 4.66 8.02
C PRO A 51 -10.40 3.15 8.18
N GLU A 52 -11.50 2.43 8.01
CA GLU A 52 -11.56 0.96 8.12
C GLU A 52 -10.74 0.29 7.02
N LYS A 53 -10.75 0.84 5.80
CA LYS A 53 -9.94 0.35 4.68
C LYS A 53 -8.45 0.61 4.94
N CYS A 54 -8.09 1.81 5.40
CA CYS A 54 -6.72 2.12 5.82
C CYS A 54 -6.23 1.20 6.95
N GLN A 55 -7.10 0.91 7.92
CA GLN A 55 -6.78 0.03 9.04
C GLN A 55 -6.46 -1.39 8.57
N LYS A 56 -7.05 -1.88 7.47
CA LYS A 56 -6.69 -3.18 6.89
C LYS A 56 -5.25 -3.20 6.37
N PHE A 57 -4.84 -2.16 5.64
CA PHE A 57 -3.46 -2.03 5.15
C PHE A 57 -2.46 -1.96 6.32
N ILE A 58 -2.74 -1.16 7.34
CA ILE A 58 -1.88 -1.06 8.53
C ILE A 58 -1.82 -2.39 9.29
N SER A 59 -2.96 -3.07 9.44
CA SER A 59 -3.03 -4.32 10.19
C SER A 59 -2.27 -5.47 9.53
N LYS A 60 -2.00 -5.38 8.21
CA LYS A 60 -1.17 -6.33 7.48
C LYS A 60 0.25 -6.41 8.05
N LEU A 61 0.80 -5.32 8.58
CA LEU A 61 2.13 -5.30 9.23
C LEU A 61 2.23 -6.28 10.40
N LYS A 62 1.12 -6.54 11.11
CA LYS A 62 1.08 -7.53 12.19
C LYS A 62 1.37 -8.96 11.70
N LYS A 63 1.17 -9.21 10.40
CA LYS A 63 1.48 -10.49 9.73
C LYS A 63 2.85 -10.46 9.06
N VAL A 64 3.20 -9.36 8.39
CA VAL A 64 4.46 -9.24 7.63
C VAL A 64 5.67 -9.23 8.56
N ILE A 65 5.63 -8.46 9.66
CA ILE A 65 6.80 -8.28 10.55
C ILE A 65 7.31 -9.63 11.11
N PRO A 66 6.46 -10.52 11.67
CA PRO A 66 6.92 -11.84 12.13
C PRO A 66 7.63 -12.66 11.04
N VAL A 67 7.15 -12.60 9.79
CA VAL A 67 7.73 -13.34 8.67
C VAL A 67 9.11 -12.83 8.31
N VAL A 68 9.26 -11.50 8.25
CA VAL A 68 10.56 -10.88 7.98
C VAL A 68 11.57 -11.25 9.07
N ILE A 69 11.13 -11.34 10.33
CA ILE A 69 11.98 -11.81 11.44
C ILE A 69 12.35 -13.29 11.27
N GLU A 70 11.38 -14.16 10.98
CA GLU A 70 11.60 -15.59 10.74
C GLU A 70 12.56 -15.84 9.57
N ARG A 71 12.46 -15.02 8.52
CA ARG A 71 13.32 -15.07 7.33
C ARG A 71 14.61 -14.25 7.47
N LEU A 72 14.99 -13.86 8.69
CA LEU A 72 16.26 -13.18 8.98
C LEU A 72 16.47 -11.88 8.18
N GLY A 73 15.40 -11.13 7.91
CA GLY A 73 15.45 -9.85 7.18
C GLY A 73 15.14 -9.94 5.69
N GLU A 74 14.88 -11.14 5.15
CA GLU A 74 14.38 -11.30 3.79
C GLU A 74 12.91 -10.85 3.65
N TRP A 75 12.54 -10.47 2.44
CA TRP A 75 11.24 -9.90 2.10
C TRP A 75 10.07 -10.88 2.25
N SER A 76 8.86 -10.32 2.42
CA SER A 76 7.59 -11.06 2.51
C SER A 76 6.59 -10.63 1.42
N ASP A 77 5.89 -11.61 0.84
CA ASP A 77 4.79 -11.43 -0.12
C ASP A 77 3.39 -11.56 0.49
N MET A 78 3.30 -11.94 1.78
CA MET A 78 2.04 -12.00 2.53
C MET A 78 1.32 -10.66 2.64
#